data_AF-A0A2N6A440-F1
#
_entry.id   AF-A0A2N6A440-F1
#
_cell.length_a   1.000
_cell.length_b   1.000
_cell.length_c   1.000
_cell.angle_alpha   90.00
_cell.angle_beta   90.00
_cell.angle_gamma   90.00
#
_symmetry.space_group_name_H-M   'P 1'
#
loop_
_entity.id
_entity.type
_entity.pdbx_description
1 polymer ?
#
loop_
_entity_poly.entity_id
_entity_poly.type
_entity_poly.pdbx_seq_one_letter_code
_entity_poly.pdbx_strand_id
1 'polypeptide(L)'
;MESKRDDDNNGLDKESLDLSNFSDNHDTELFSWAKKLGLLVFEVAKVVLISLAIILPIRMFLVQPFYVDGASMEPNFYQNEYLIIDEISYRFQDPERGEVIIFKNPKDTKYYFIKRVIGLPGETVEVRSGSVFINGQELEEPYIENLSTQSYEEYTLSEGEYFLLGDNRINSYDSRTFGPVDEKYIIGRVWFRGWPIDRINSFNLPEYNIKNFDIPTYNDLSE
;
A
#
# COMPACT_ATOMS: atom_id res chain seq x y z
N MET A 1 27.82 -99.21 -57.27
CA MET A 1 27.67 -97.96 -58.05
C MET A 1 26.20 -97.59 -57.93
N GLU A 2 25.76 -96.55 -57.23
CA GLU A 2 26.41 -95.31 -56.75
C GLU A 2 25.48 -94.76 -55.63
N SER A 3 25.92 -94.77 -54.37
CA SER A 3 26.28 -93.60 -53.53
C SER A 3 25.22 -92.48 -53.33
N LYS A 4 24.55 -92.55 -52.16
CA LYS A 4 24.40 -91.52 -51.11
C LYS A 4 24.70 -90.05 -51.45
N ARG A 5 23.77 -89.15 -51.07
CA ARG A 5 24.00 -88.12 -50.03
C ARG A 5 22.71 -87.43 -49.59
N ASP A 6 22.67 -87.20 -48.28
CA ASP A 6 21.63 -86.66 -47.44
C ASP A 6 21.67 -85.11 -47.40
N ASP A 7 20.75 -84.55 -46.61
CA ASP A 7 20.69 -83.17 -46.10
C ASP A 7 20.03 -82.14 -47.07
N ASP A 8 19.06 -81.30 -46.69
CA ASP A 8 18.86 -80.65 -45.41
C ASP A 8 17.40 -80.32 -45.11
N ASN A 9 17.13 -80.43 -43.82
CA ASN A 9 16.01 -79.96 -43.05
C ASN A 9 16.00 -78.42 -43.02
N ASN A 10 14.88 -77.77 -43.33
CA ASN A 10 14.60 -76.44 -42.79
C ASN A 10 13.11 -76.17 -42.82
N GLY A 11 12.46 -76.48 -41.69
CA GLY A 11 11.31 -75.73 -41.24
C GLY A 11 11.72 -74.27 -41.11
N LEU A 12 11.18 -73.44 -42.00
CA LEU A 12 11.14 -71.99 -41.80
C LEU A 12 9.76 -71.68 -41.26
N ASP A 13 9.64 -71.88 -39.95
CA ASP A 13 8.68 -71.27 -39.07
C ASP A 13 8.65 -69.79 -39.43
N LYS A 14 7.62 -69.38 -40.19
CA LYS A 14 7.26 -67.97 -40.29
C LYS A 14 6.63 -67.60 -38.96
N GLU A 15 7.47 -67.38 -37.95
CA GLU A 15 7.13 -66.56 -36.82
C GLU A 15 6.91 -65.14 -37.40
N SER A 16 5.68 -64.91 -37.85
CA SER A 16 5.22 -63.57 -38.18
C SER A 16 5.36 -62.76 -36.91
N LEU A 17 6.39 -61.91 -36.85
CA LEU A 17 6.54 -60.89 -35.84
C LEU A 17 5.22 -60.13 -35.74
N ASP A 18 4.48 -60.40 -34.68
CA ASP A 18 3.15 -59.84 -34.43
C ASP A 18 3.33 -58.38 -33.99
N LEU A 19 3.52 -57.51 -34.98
CA LEU A 19 3.78 -56.08 -34.80
C LEU A 19 2.55 -55.33 -34.23
N SER A 20 1.38 -55.97 -34.14
CA SER A 20 0.19 -55.37 -33.52
C SER A 20 0.37 -55.16 -32.01
N ASN A 21 1.16 -56.00 -31.33
CA ASN A 21 1.43 -55.85 -29.90
C ASN A 21 2.45 -54.76 -29.57
N PHE A 22 3.20 -54.27 -30.56
CA PHE A 22 4.16 -53.16 -30.37
C PHE A 22 3.49 -51.78 -30.47
N SER A 23 2.36 -51.68 -31.20
CA SER A 23 1.63 -50.42 -31.37
C SER A 23 0.70 -50.11 -30.19
N ASP A 24 0.02 -51.11 -29.63
CA ASP A 24 -1.10 -50.88 -28.70
C ASP A 24 -0.65 -50.42 -27.28
N ASN A 25 0.54 -50.85 -26.84
CA ASN A 25 1.09 -50.45 -25.54
C ASN A 25 1.62 -49.01 -25.51
N HIS A 26 2.02 -48.45 -26.66
CA HIS A 26 2.59 -47.11 -26.70
C HIS A 26 1.51 -46.02 -26.63
N ASP A 27 0.33 -46.26 -27.22
CA ASP A 27 -0.78 -45.31 -27.24
C ASP A 27 -1.46 -45.17 -25.86
N THR A 28 -1.49 -46.25 -25.08
CA THR A 28 -2.06 -46.26 -23.72
C THR A 28 -1.16 -45.55 -22.71
N GLU A 29 0.16 -45.78 -22.76
CA GLU A 29 1.17 -45.00 -22.03
C GLU A 29 1.09 -43.52 -22.42
N LEU A 30 0.95 -43.23 -23.72
CA LEU A 30 0.89 -41.86 -24.25
C LEU A 30 -0.32 -41.08 -23.71
N PHE A 31 -1.49 -41.71 -23.73
CA PHE A 31 -2.72 -41.12 -23.22
C PHE A 31 -2.68 -40.93 -21.69
N SER A 32 -1.98 -41.80 -20.97
CA SER A 32 -1.83 -41.68 -19.51
C SER A 32 -0.98 -40.48 -19.09
N TRP A 33 0.16 -40.22 -19.77
CA TRP A 33 0.98 -39.06 -19.43
C TRP A 33 0.32 -37.76 -19.86
N ALA A 34 -0.38 -37.75 -21.00
CA ALA A 34 -1.13 -36.56 -21.45
C ALA A 34 -2.24 -36.20 -20.45
N LYS A 35 -2.94 -37.20 -19.90
CA LYS A 35 -3.91 -37.00 -18.81
C LYS A 35 -3.26 -36.50 -17.53
N LYS A 36 -2.15 -37.11 -17.10
CA LYS A 36 -1.39 -36.66 -15.92
C LYS A 36 -0.90 -35.23 -16.10
N LEU A 37 -0.41 -34.87 -17.28
CA LEU A 37 0.02 -33.52 -17.61
C LEU A 37 -1.16 -32.53 -17.61
N GLY A 38 -2.29 -32.90 -18.19
CA GLY A 38 -3.50 -32.07 -18.16
C GLY A 38 -4.02 -31.80 -16.75
N LEU A 39 -3.98 -32.81 -15.88
CA LEU A 39 -4.33 -32.66 -14.45
C LEU A 39 -3.35 -31.71 -13.74
N LEU A 40 -2.04 -31.87 -13.95
CA LEU A 40 -1.03 -30.97 -13.38
C LEU A 40 -1.20 -29.52 -13.87
N VAL A 41 -1.40 -29.32 -15.18
CA VAL A 41 -1.65 -28.00 -15.77
C VAL A 41 -2.90 -27.37 -15.17
N PHE A 42 -3.97 -28.15 -14.97
CA PHE A 42 -5.20 -27.66 -14.36
C PHE A 42 -5.00 -27.29 -12.88
N GLU A 43 -4.26 -28.08 -12.11
CA GLU A 43 -3.90 -27.76 -10.72
C GLU A 43 -3.09 -26.47 -10.62
N VAL A 44 -2.06 -26.31 -11.46
CA VAL A 44 -1.26 -25.09 -11.52
C VAL A 44 -2.11 -23.90 -11.95
N ALA A 45 -2.94 -24.05 -12.99
CA ALA A 45 -3.84 -23.00 -13.45
C ALA A 45 -4.81 -22.55 -12.35
N LYS A 46 -5.32 -23.49 -11.53
CA LYS A 46 -6.18 -23.19 -10.39
C LYS A 46 -5.46 -22.34 -9.34
N VAL A 47 -4.22 -22.68 -8.99
CA VAL A 47 -3.40 -21.91 -8.04
C VAL A 47 -3.09 -20.51 -8.58
N VAL A 48 -2.75 -20.41 -9.86
CA VAL A 48 -2.51 -19.12 -10.53
C VAL A 48 -3.78 -18.27 -10.52
N LEU A 49 -4.93 -18.86 -10.84
CA LEU A 49 -6.20 -18.15 -10.88
C LEU A 49 -6.60 -17.66 -9.48
N ILE A 50 -6.46 -18.49 -8.44
CA ILE A 50 -6.71 -18.09 -7.05
C ILE A 50 -5.75 -16.98 -6.62
N SER A 51 -4.46 -17.10 -6.93
CA SER A 51 -3.45 -16.09 -6.62
C SER A 51 -3.78 -14.76 -7.29
N LEU A 52 -4.15 -14.77 -8.58
CA LEU A 52 -4.58 -13.56 -9.30
C LEU A 52 -5.86 -12.96 -8.72
N ALA A 53 -6.84 -13.81 -8.36
CA ALA A 53 -8.09 -13.36 -7.75
C ALA A 53 -7.89 -12.70 -6.39
N ILE A 54 -6.79 -13.01 -5.67
CA ILE A 54 -6.42 -12.36 -4.41
C ILE A 54 -5.54 -11.13 -4.66
N ILE A 55 -4.49 -11.26 -5.49
CA ILE A 55 -3.51 -10.20 -5.75
C ILE A 55 -4.12 -9.01 -6.48
N LEU A 56 -5.00 -9.24 -7.46
CA LEU A 56 -5.58 -8.16 -8.27
C LEU A 56 -6.44 -7.21 -7.43
N PRO A 57 -7.41 -7.68 -6.60
CA PRO A 57 -8.13 -6.79 -5.70
C PRO A 57 -7.22 -6.06 -4.72
N ILE A 58 -6.24 -6.74 -4.12
CA ILE A 58 -5.30 -6.08 -3.19
C ILE A 58 -4.53 -4.96 -3.90
N ARG A 59 -3.99 -5.21 -5.10
CA ARG A 59 -3.30 -4.18 -5.87
C ARG A 59 -4.21 -3.05 -6.33
N MET A 60 -5.46 -3.35 -6.67
CA MET A 60 -6.39 -2.34 -7.18
C MET A 60 -7.02 -1.49 -6.09
N PHE A 61 -7.22 -2.04 -4.89
CA PHE A 61 -8.01 -1.38 -3.83
C PHE A 61 -7.25 -1.10 -2.52
N LEU A 62 -6.14 -1.77 -2.22
CA LEU A 62 -5.51 -1.70 -0.89
C LEU A 62 -4.07 -1.15 -0.88
N VAL A 63 -3.38 -1.10 -2.01
CA VAL A 63 -1.94 -0.81 -2.02
C VAL A 63 -1.61 0.23 -3.09
N GLN A 64 -1.88 1.50 -2.82
CA GLN A 64 -1.12 2.58 -3.46
C GLN A 64 0.15 2.82 -2.63
N PRO A 65 1.33 2.40 -3.10
CA PRO A 65 2.57 2.61 -2.36
C PRO A 65 2.94 4.09 -2.38
N PHE A 66 3.05 4.72 -1.21
CA PHE A 66 3.66 6.04 -1.07
C PHE A 66 5.04 5.91 -0.45
N TYR A 67 6.01 6.58 -1.07
CA TYR A 67 7.35 6.75 -0.52
C TYR A 67 7.50 8.18 -0.06
N VAL A 68 8.10 8.36 1.11
CA VAL A 68 8.44 9.70 1.60
C VAL A 68 9.56 10.25 0.73
N ASP A 69 9.33 11.43 0.14
CA ASP A 69 10.32 12.17 -0.62
C ASP A 69 10.61 13.51 0.08
N GLY A 70 11.90 13.76 0.35
CA GLY A 70 12.38 14.91 1.10
C GLY A 70 12.32 14.77 2.63
N ALA A 71 12.81 15.81 3.32
CA ALA A 71 13.06 15.79 4.78
C ALA A 71 12.01 16.57 5.60
N SER A 72 10.90 17.00 4.99
CA SER A 72 9.92 17.90 5.62
C SER A 72 9.18 17.30 6.83
N MET A 73 9.21 15.98 6.97
CA MET A 73 8.56 15.25 8.06
C MET A 73 9.57 14.58 9.00
N GLU A 74 10.87 14.85 8.85
CA GLU A 74 11.88 14.35 9.77
C GLU A 74 11.75 15.00 11.17
N PRO A 75 12.12 14.27 12.24
CA PRO A 75 12.64 12.90 12.27
C PRO A 75 11.54 11.82 12.26
N ASN A 76 10.27 12.23 12.23
CA ASN A 76 9.17 11.28 12.33
C ASN A 76 9.06 10.45 11.06
N PHE A 77 9.32 10.99 9.87
CA PHE A 77 9.33 10.27 8.60
C PHE A 77 10.54 10.66 7.76
N TYR A 78 11.34 9.65 7.38
CA TYR A 78 12.57 9.83 6.61
C TYR A 78 12.38 9.48 5.15
N GLN A 79 13.26 10.01 4.30
CA GLN A 79 13.27 9.72 2.87
C GLN A 79 13.32 8.21 2.59
N ASN A 80 12.56 7.79 1.58
CA ASN A 80 12.39 6.40 1.12
C ASN A 80 11.67 5.45 2.10
N GLU A 81 11.09 5.95 3.19
CA GLU A 81 10.20 5.14 4.01
C GLU A 81 8.90 4.82 3.27
N TYR A 82 8.46 3.57 3.40
CA TYR A 82 7.26 3.06 2.74
C TYR A 82 6.05 3.21 3.65
N LEU A 83 5.05 3.93 3.16
CA LEU A 83 3.84 4.23 3.89
C LEU A 83 2.64 3.49 3.33
N ILE A 84 1.85 2.94 4.24
CA ILE A 84 0.53 2.39 3.97
C ILE A 84 -0.49 3.42 4.45
N ILE A 85 -1.40 3.79 3.56
CA ILE A 85 -2.40 4.80 3.84
C ILE A 85 -3.81 4.21 3.87
N ASP A 86 -4.66 4.81 4.69
CA ASP A 86 -6.08 4.51 4.78
C ASP A 86 -6.86 5.56 3.96
N GLU A 87 -7.10 5.24 2.68
CA GLU A 87 -7.90 6.07 1.76
C GLU A 87 -9.40 5.86 1.95
N ILE A 88 -9.81 4.69 2.44
CA ILE A 88 -11.21 4.29 2.44
C ILE A 88 -11.95 4.98 3.58
N SER A 89 -11.40 4.95 4.80
CA SER A 89 -12.04 5.60 5.95
C SER A 89 -12.16 7.10 5.72
N TYR A 90 -11.17 7.73 5.09
CA TYR A 90 -11.14 9.16 4.77
C TYR A 90 -12.15 9.62 3.72
N ARG A 91 -12.83 8.71 3.02
CA ARG A 91 -13.99 9.07 2.19
C ARG A 91 -15.27 9.30 3.01
N PHE A 92 -15.25 8.92 4.28
CA PHE A 92 -16.43 8.93 5.16
C PHE A 92 -16.15 9.57 6.52
N GLN A 93 -14.90 9.89 6.85
CA GLN A 93 -14.47 10.48 8.10
C GLN A 93 -13.56 11.67 7.83
N ASP A 94 -13.78 12.74 8.58
CA ASP A 94 -12.99 13.96 8.50
C ASP A 94 -11.60 13.77 9.16
N PRO A 95 -10.54 14.38 8.60
CA PRO A 95 -9.22 14.37 9.22
C PRO A 95 -9.22 14.91 10.65
N GLU A 96 -8.55 14.19 11.55
CA GLU A 96 -8.38 14.60 12.94
C GLU A 96 -7.04 15.32 13.16
N ARG A 97 -6.99 16.19 14.17
CA ARG A 97 -5.75 16.91 14.50
C ARG A 97 -4.67 15.91 14.90
N GLY A 98 -3.47 16.12 14.38
CA GLY A 98 -2.32 15.27 14.64
C GLY A 98 -2.21 14.09 13.68
N GLU A 99 -3.23 13.79 12.86
CA GLU A 99 -3.09 12.82 11.79
C GLU A 99 -2.06 13.29 10.77
N VAL A 100 -1.30 12.35 10.24
CA VAL A 100 -0.38 12.59 9.13
C VAL A 100 -1.08 12.15 7.86
N ILE A 101 -1.26 13.05 6.92
CA ILE A 101 -2.08 12.83 5.73
C ILE A 101 -1.26 12.97 4.46
N ILE A 102 -1.68 12.24 3.44
CA ILE A 102 -1.26 12.43 2.06
C ILE A 102 -2.32 13.26 1.34
N PHE A 103 -1.89 14.31 0.65
CA PHE A 103 -2.77 15.18 -0.13
C PHE A 103 -2.11 15.61 -1.44
N LYS A 104 -2.90 16.01 -2.43
CA LYS A 104 -2.40 16.59 -3.67
C LYS A 104 -2.03 18.05 -3.46
N ASN A 105 -0.89 18.47 -4.00
CA ASN A 105 -0.50 19.88 -3.96
C ASN A 105 -1.59 20.74 -4.65
N PRO A 106 -2.21 21.73 -3.97
CA PRO A 106 -3.27 22.55 -4.55
C PRO A 106 -2.84 23.33 -5.80
N LYS A 107 -1.54 23.63 -5.94
CA LYS A 107 -0.96 24.35 -7.10
C LYS A 107 -0.66 23.43 -8.28
N ASP A 108 -0.32 22.16 -8.03
CA ASP A 108 -0.08 21.17 -9.08
C ASP A 108 -0.43 19.76 -8.56
N THR A 109 -1.61 19.29 -8.94
CA THR A 109 -2.18 18.02 -8.49
C THR A 109 -1.44 16.78 -8.98
N LYS A 110 -0.38 16.93 -9.78
CA LYS A 110 0.52 15.83 -10.15
C LYS A 110 1.41 15.40 -8.99
N TYR A 111 1.65 16.29 -8.03
CA TYR A 111 2.51 16.04 -6.89
C TYR A 111 1.68 15.76 -5.63
N TYR A 112 2.12 14.76 -4.86
CA TYR A 112 1.57 14.41 -3.56
C TYR A 112 2.49 14.91 -2.46
N PHE A 113 1.92 15.40 -1.37
CA PHE A 113 2.63 15.83 -0.17
C PHE A 113 2.16 15.04 1.05
N ILE A 114 3.07 14.88 2.00
CA ILE A 114 2.83 14.35 3.34
C ILE A 114 3.01 15.48 4.35
N LYS A 115 2.01 15.73 5.20
CA LYS A 115 2.04 16.73 6.27
C LYS A 115 1.15 16.29 7.44
N ARG A 116 1.34 16.91 8.61
CA ARG A 116 0.49 16.71 9.78
C ARG A 116 -0.64 17.74 9.80
N VAL A 117 -1.84 17.29 10.14
CA VAL A 117 -3.00 18.15 10.38
C VAL A 117 -2.80 18.90 11.69
N ILE A 118 -2.74 20.22 11.60
CA ILE A 118 -2.51 21.10 12.76
C ILE A 118 -3.73 21.94 13.08
N GLY A 119 -4.41 22.52 12.08
CA GLY A 119 -5.65 23.26 12.27
C GLY A 119 -6.82 22.56 11.58
N LEU A 120 -7.97 22.56 12.26
CA LEU A 120 -9.22 21.96 11.80
C LEU A 120 -10.21 23.03 11.27
N PRO A 121 -11.22 22.64 10.48
CA PRO A 121 -12.23 23.57 10.00
C PRO A 121 -12.84 24.43 11.12
N GLY A 122 -13.02 25.72 10.83
CA GLY A 122 -13.58 26.70 11.78
C GLY A 122 -12.59 27.25 12.81
N GLU A 123 -11.34 26.77 12.85
CA GLU A 123 -10.34 27.24 13.80
C GLU A 123 -9.50 28.39 13.26
N THR A 124 -8.98 29.19 14.19
CA THR A 124 -7.94 30.18 13.91
C THR A 124 -6.57 29.60 14.26
N VAL A 125 -5.67 29.57 13.29
CA VAL A 125 -4.29 29.10 13.45
C VAL A 125 -3.35 30.29 13.35
N GLU A 126 -2.49 30.43 14.35
CA GLU A 126 -1.47 31.47 14.40
C GLU A 126 -0.11 30.84 14.70
N VAL A 127 0.94 31.24 13.99
CA VAL A 127 2.31 30.80 14.30
C VAL A 127 3.11 32.02 14.75
N ARG A 128 3.47 32.06 16.04
CA ARG A 128 4.28 33.13 16.63
C ARG A 128 5.60 32.59 17.14
N SER A 129 6.70 33.11 16.61
CA SER A 129 8.05 32.76 17.07
C SER A 129 8.29 31.24 17.10
N GLY A 130 7.70 30.51 16.15
CA GLY A 130 7.78 29.04 16.06
C GLY A 130 6.68 28.26 16.74
N SER A 131 6.06 28.80 17.78
CA SER A 131 4.95 28.16 18.50
C SER A 131 3.66 28.29 17.71
N VAL A 132 2.89 27.21 17.67
CA VAL A 132 1.56 27.17 17.06
C VAL A 132 0.51 27.49 18.12
N PHE A 133 -0.45 28.33 17.76
CA PHE A 133 -1.61 28.64 18.58
C PHE A 133 -2.87 28.29 17.79
N ILE A 134 -3.81 27.62 18.46
CA ILE A 134 -5.13 27.27 17.94
C ILE A 134 -6.15 28.02 18.76
N ASN A 135 -6.95 28.88 18.11
CA ASN A 135 -7.92 29.76 18.76
C ASN A 135 -7.30 30.57 19.93
N GLY A 136 -6.03 30.97 19.77
CA GLY A 136 -5.27 31.71 20.77
C GLY A 136 -4.61 30.88 21.87
N GLN A 137 -4.87 29.57 21.97
CA GLN A 137 -4.21 28.66 22.92
C GLN A 137 -2.97 28.02 22.30
N GLU A 138 -1.84 28.04 22.99
CA GLU A 138 -0.61 27.39 22.52
C GLU A 138 -0.79 25.87 22.45
N LEU A 139 -0.48 25.30 21.28
CA LEU A 139 -0.51 23.87 21.02
C LEU A 139 0.82 23.26 21.47
N GLU A 140 0.78 22.33 22.42
CA GLU A 140 1.95 21.53 22.79
C GLU A 140 2.23 20.44 21.75
N GLU A 141 3.42 20.43 21.17
CA GLU A 141 3.77 19.55 20.05
C GLU A 141 4.94 18.63 20.43
N PRO A 142 4.69 17.51 21.14
CA PRO A 142 5.75 16.65 21.68
C PRO A 142 6.57 15.93 20.61
N TYR A 143 6.10 15.93 19.36
CA TYR A 143 6.75 15.31 18.21
C TYR A 143 7.71 16.25 17.46
N ILE A 144 7.88 17.49 17.91
CA ILE A 144 8.76 18.48 17.28
C ILE A 144 10.05 18.63 18.09
N GLU A 145 11.19 18.40 17.44
CA GLU A 145 12.50 18.58 18.07
C GLU A 145 13.04 20.02 17.96
N ASN A 146 12.75 20.69 16.84
CA ASN A 146 13.32 21.99 16.51
C ASN A 146 12.23 22.97 16.08
N LEU A 147 12.07 24.05 16.84
CA LEU A 147 11.17 25.14 16.49
C LEU A 147 11.89 26.13 15.58
N SER A 148 11.15 26.64 14.59
CA SER A 148 11.55 27.86 13.88
C SER A 148 11.42 29.06 14.82
N THR A 149 12.05 30.20 14.53
CA THR A 149 11.79 31.46 15.25
C THR A 149 10.92 32.41 14.45
N GLN A 150 10.45 31.98 13.28
CA GLN A 150 9.64 32.79 12.38
C GLN A 150 8.19 32.85 12.85
N SER A 151 7.57 34.00 12.64
CA SER A 151 6.13 34.20 12.75
C SER A 151 5.52 34.25 11.35
N TYR A 152 4.28 33.79 11.23
CA TYR A 152 3.54 33.75 9.97
C TYR A 152 2.19 34.45 10.12
N GLU A 153 1.51 34.65 9.01
CA GLU A 153 0.15 35.18 8.98
C GLU A 153 -0.80 34.26 9.75
N GLU A 154 -1.77 34.87 10.42
CA GLU A 154 -2.88 34.19 11.08
C GLU A 154 -3.94 33.78 10.05
N TYR A 155 -4.43 32.55 10.14
CA TYR A 155 -5.47 32.02 9.25
C TYR A 155 -6.69 31.62 10.06
N THR A 156 -7.87 32.10 9.68
CA THR A 156 -9.14 31.52 10.12
C THR A 156 -9.63 30.57 9.04
N LEU A 157 -9.77 29.29 9.40
CA LEU A 157 -10.07 28.20 8.47
C LEU A 157 -11.57 28.14 8.18
N SER A 158 -11.90 28.07 6.89
CA SER A 158 -13.28 27.83 6.45
C SER A 158 -13.71 26.38 6.71
N GLU A 159 -15.00 26.11 6.53
CA GLU A 159 -15.49 24.73 6.46
C GLU A 159 -14.73 23.93 5.39
N GLY A 160 -14.25 22.74 5.76
CA GLY A 160 -13.46 21.86 4.89
C GLY A 160 -12.01 22.32 4.64
N GLU A 161 -11.51 23.36 5.30
CA GLU A 161 -10.10 23.78 5.21
C GLU A 161 -9.27 23.28 6.39
N TYR A 162 -8.09 22.76 6.09
CA TYR A 162 -7.13 22.27 7.07
C TYR A 162 -5.82 23.03 6.98
N PHE A 163 -5.21 23.32 8.13
CA PHE A 163 -3.87 23.89 8.19
C PHE A 163 -2.85 22.78 8.44
N LEU A 164 -1.93 22.58 7.50
CA LEU A 164 -1.03 21.44 7.48
C LEU A 164 0.42 21.89 7.66
N LEU A 165 1.16 21.25 8.58
CA LEU A 165 2.57 21.55 8.82
C LEU A 165 3.46 20.31 8.63
N GLY A 166 4.71 20.55 8.25
CA GLY A 166 5.74 19.52 8.34
C GLY A 166 6.29 19.42 9.76
N ASP A 167 6.64 18.22 10.17
CA ASP A 167 7.28 17.98 11.48
C ASP A 167 8.68 18.62 11.52
N ASN A 168 9.38 18.67 10.37
CA ASN A 168 10.61 19.45 10.23
C ASN A 168 10.28 20.92 9.93
N ARG A 169 10.00 21.69 11.00
CA ARG A 169 9.49 23.07 10.90
C ARG A 169 10.37 24.01 10.08
N ILE A 170 11.69 23.81 10.11
CA ILE A 170 12.63 24.70 9.44
C ILE A 170 12.76 24.35 7.95
N ASN A 171 12.48 23.09 7.57
CA ASN A 171 12.69 22.58 6.22
C ASN A 171 11.43 21.98 5.60
N SER A 172 10.32 22.70 5.70
CA SER A 172 9.02 22.23 5.20
C SER A 172 8.34 23.29 4.35
N TYR A 173 7.98 22.91 3.13
CA TYR A 173 7.03 23.63 2.28
C TYR A 173 5.62 23.16 2.65
N ASP A 174 4.89 23.99 3.40
CA ASP A 174 3.60 23.64 4.01
C ASP A 174 2.63 24.84 4.06
N SER A 175 1.55 24.77 4.84
CA SER A 175 0.50 25.80 4.86
C SER A 175 0.99 27.19 5.25
N ARG A 176 2.16 27.30 5.89
CA ARG A 176 2.82 28.60 6.13
C ARG A 176 3.24 29.32 4.84
N THR A 177 3.37 28.59 3.73
CA THR A 177 3.82 29.11 2.43
C THR A 177 2.70 29.10 1.39
N PHE A 178 1.82 28.09 1.40
CA PHE A 178 0.75 27.95 0.41
C PHE A 178 -0.66 28.16 0.96
N GLY A 179 -0.82 28.42 2.25
CA GLY A 179 -2.11 28.62 2.92
C GLY A 179 -2.81 27.33 3.31
N PRO A 180 -4.06 27.43 3.77
CA PRO A 180 -4.92 26.29 4.08
C PRO A 180 -5.14 25.36 2.88
N VAL A 181 -5.49 24.10 3.17
CA VAL A 181 -5.75 23.06 2.17
C VAL A 181 -7.18 22.58 2.29
N ASP A 182 -7.92 22.63 1.19
CA ASP A 182 -9.28 22.11 1.07
C ASP A 182 -9.29 20.57 1.12
N GLU A 183 -10.25 20.02 1.85
CA GLU A 183 -10.44 18.58 2.08
C GLU A 183 -10.44 17.74 0.80
N LYS A 184 -10.91 18.29 -0.33
CA LYS A 184 -10.98 17.58 -1.61
C LYS A 184 -9.60 17.20 -2.16
N TYR A 185 -8.53 17.83 -1.66
CA TYR A 185 -7.16 17.49 -2.04
C TYR A 185 -6.59 16.36 -1.19
N ILE A 186 -7.21 16.05 -0.04
CA ILE A 186 -6.77 15.00 0.88
C ILE A 186 -7.09 13.63 0.27
N ILE A 187 -6.11 12.73 0.32
CA ILE A 187 -6.20 11.39 -0.27
C ILE A 187 -6.42 10.33 0.82
N GLY A 188 -5.74 10.47 1.96
CA GLY A 188 -5.90 9.57 3.10
C GLY A 188 -4.86 9.80 4.18
N ARG A 189 -5.06 9.15 5.33
CA ARG A 189 -4.09 9.17 6.44
C ARG A 189 -3.02 8.11 6.30
N VAL A 190 -1.85 8.40 6.84
CA VAL A 190 -0.79 7.43 7.07
C VAL A 190 -1.13 6.60 8.29
N TRP A 191 -1.50 5.34 8.07
CA TRP A 191 -1.83 4.41 9.15
C TRP A 191 -0.59 3.71 9.70
N PHE A 192 0.33 3.34 8.80
CA PHE A 192 1.43 2.44 9.15
C PHE A 192 2.65 2.64 8.25
N ARG A 193 3.85 2.52 8.84
CA ARG A 193 5.11 2.40 8.10
C ARG A 193 5.48 0.94 7.93
N GLY A 194 5.52 0.48 6.69
CA GLY A 194 5.81 -0.93 6.36
C GLY A 194 7.28 -1.24 6.09
N TRP A 195 8.10 -0.24 5.78
CA TRP A 195 9.53 -0.41 5.48
C TRP A 195 10.32 0.87 5.79
N PRO A 196 11.56 0.78 6.32
CA PRO A 196 12.37 -0.43 6.56
C PRO A 196 11.92 -1.24 7.80
N ILE A 197 12.25 -2.54 7.84
CA ILE A 197 11.73 -3.49 8.86
C ILE A 197 12.08 -3.05 10.29
N ASP A 198 13.27 -2.47 10.49
CA ASP A 198 13.75 -1.96 11.76
C ASP A 198 12.98 -0.72 12.27
N ARG A 199 12.12 -0.14 11.42
CA ARG A 199 11.30 1.04 11.73
C ARG A 199 9.81 0.84 11.51
N ILE A 200 9.37 -0.41 11.41
CA ILE A 200 7.95 -0.73 11.35
C ILE A 200 7.25 -0.14 12.58
N ASN A 201 6.27 0.74 12.35
CA ASN A 201 5.51 1.37 13.41
C ASN A 201 4.11 1.76 12.93
N SER A 202 3.15 1.73 13.86
CA SER A 202 1.84 2.38 13.71
C SER A 202 1.91 3.77 14.31
N PHE A 203 1.25 4.74 13.70
CA PHE A 203 1.22 6.10 14.21
C PHE A 203 0.00 6.29 15.11
N ASN A 204 0.23 6.61 16.38
CA ASN A 204 -0.82 7.08 17.27
C ASN A 204 -0.92 8.61 17.16
N LEU A 205 -2.12 9.12 17.42
CA LEU A 205 -2.33 10.55 17.55
C LEU A 205 -1.53 11.08 18.74
N PRO A 206 -0.81 12.21 18.59
CA PRO A 206 -0.20 12.88 19.73
C PRO A 206 -1.29 13.42 20.66
N GLU A 207 -1.05 13.35 21.96
CA GLU A 207 -1.92 14.00 22.94
C GLU A 207 -1.64 15.51 22.94
N TYR A 208 -2.67 16.30 22.67
CA TYR A 208 -2.60 17.75 22.71
C TYR A 208 -3.19 18.29 24.01
N ASN A 209 -2.62 19.40 24.49
CA ASN A 209 -3.08 20.12 25.68
C ASN A 209 -4.37 20.95 25.45
N ILE A 210 -4.90 20.93 24.23
CA ILE A 210 -6.16 21.57 23.88
C ILE A 210 -7.27 20.51 23.84
N LYS A 211 -8.45 20.84 24.38
CA LYS A 211 -9.61 19.98 24.21
C LYS A 211 -10.02 20.03 22.75
N ASN A 212 -10.05 18.89 22.07
CA ASN A 212 -10.81 18.77 20.84
C ASN A 212 -12.26 19.13 21.22
N PHE A 213 -12.79 20.22 20.68
CA PHE A 213 -14.22 20.50 20.83
C PHE A 213 -14.95 19.36 20.11
N ASP A 214 -15.42 18.42 20.91
CA ASP A 214 -16.24 17.24 20.62
C ASP A 214 -16.41 16.87 19.14
N ILE A 215 -15.46 16.10 18.60
CA ILE A 215 -15.78 15.16 17.51
C ILE A 215 -16.38 13.93 18.21
N PRO A 216 -17.65 13.56 17.95
CA PRO A 216 -18.25 12.40 18.58
C PRO A 216 -17.45 11.16 18.18
N THR A 217 -16.80 10.51 19.15
CA THR A 217 -16.13 9.24 18.89
C THR A 217 -17.18 8.18 18.56
N TYR A 218 -16.86 7.27 17.63
CA TYR A 218 -17.76 6.21 17.14
C TYR A 218 -18.41 5.33 18.24
N ASN A 219 -17.88 5.34 19.47
CA ASN A 219 -18.46 4.63 20.61
C ASN A 219 -19.75 5.26 21.15
N ASP A 220 -20.10 6.49 20.78
CA ASP A 220 -21.32 7.18 21.26
C ASP A 220 -22.60 6.81 20.46
N LEU A 221 -22.49 5.94 19.45
CA LEU A 221 -23.63 5.49 18.63
C LEU A 221 -24.11 4.08 18.98
N SER A 222 -23.72 3.54 20.15
CA SER A 222 -24.07 2.19 20.58
C SER A 222 -24.80 2.07 21.93
N GLU A 223 -25.39 3.16 22.45
CA GLU A 223 -26.36 3.12 23.56
C GLU A 223 -27.78 3.51 23.13
#